data_AF-A0A143Y344-F1
#
_entry.id   AF-A0A143Y344-F1
#
_cell.length_a   1.000
_cell.length_b   1.000
_cell.length_c   1.000
_cell.angle_alpha   90.00
_cell.angle_beta   90.00
_cell.angle_gamma   90.00
#
_symmetry.space_group_name_H-M   'P 1'
#
loop_
_entity.id
_entity.type
_entity.pdbx_description
1 polymer ?
#
loop_
_entity_poly.entity_id
_entity_poly.type
_entity_poly.pdbx_seq_one_letter_code
_entity_poly.pdbx_strand_id
1 'polypeptide(L)'
;MSSKNNWQMDLSEYIRQGEPSQKEKSEAWMTAIGLQDVDGLQTSPYLLDTAKNHIEGKISIDEAEKRLFSYYEERKERNQIEEKTREADIVSSRIARLLGEKSFNFSSVEWIGIHRRLFEGVLKEAGKIRDYNISKREWVLKGESVVYSSYTNIRETMEYDFNTEKQFSYNGLSMEEIIGHLSKFTCDIWQIHPFYEGNTQATAVFMIKYLNTLGFQ
;
A
#
# COMPACT_ATOMS: atom_id res chain seq x y z
N MET A 1 15.29 14.92 -19.87
CA MET A 1 15.27 13.79 -18.91
C MET A 1 14.23 14.14 -17.86
N SER A 2 13.15 13.38 -17.79
CA SER A 2 11.95 13.72 -17.00
C SER A 2 12.22 13.53 -15.50
N SER A 3 11.65 14.41 -14.67
CA SER A 3 11.76 14.45 -13.21
C SER A 3 11.32 13.17 -12.47
N LYS A 4 10.73 12.20 -13.18
CA LYS A 4 10.23 10.93 -12.63
C LYS A 4 11.29 10.02 -11.98
N ASN A 5 12.59 10.20 -12.26
CA ASN A 5 13.64 9.29 -11.76
C ASN A 5 14.47 9.82 -10.58
N ASN A 6 14.24 11.05 -10.10
CA ASN A 6 15.15 11.65 -9.13
C ASN A 6 14.97 11.09 -7.70
N TRP A 7 13.71 10.87 -7.27
CA TRP A 7 13.45 10.37 -5.92
C TRP A 7 13.89 8.91 -5.72
N GLN A 8 13.78 8.07 -6.76
CA GLN A 8 14.23 6.68 -6.70
C GLN A 8 15.73 6.60 -6.51
N MET A 9 16.49 7.42 -7.23
CA MET A 9 17.95 7.49 -7.08
C MET A 9 18.33 7.99 -5.68
N ASP A 10 17.69 9.05 -5.21
CA ASP A 10 17.93 9.63 -3.88
C ASP A 10 17.72 8.61 -2.75
N LEU A 11 16.61 7.86 -2.78
CA LEU A 11 16.31 6.89 -1.73
C LEU A 11 17.14 5.59 -1.85
N SER A 12 17.51 5.20 -3.08
CA SER A 12 18.37 4.03 -3.32
C SER A 12 19.77 4.17 -2.74
N GLU A 13 20.25 5.40 -2.51
CA GLU A 13 21.54 5.64 -1.88
C GLU A 13 21.60 5.07 -0.45
N TYR A 14 20.54 5.26 0.34
CA TYR A 14 20.45 4.69 1.69
C TYR A 14 20.37 3.16 1.67
N ILE A 15 19.82 2.55 0.62
CA ILE A 15 19.80 1.09 0.46
C ILE A 15 21.22 0.57 0.19
N ARG A 16 22.01 1.31 -0.59
CA ARG A 16 23.36 0.91 -0.98
C ARG A 16 24.41 1.15 0.10
N GLN A 17 24.30 2.25 0.84
CA GLN A 17 25.37 2.78 1.69
C GLN A 17 24.93 3.08 3.12
N GLY A 18 23.63 3.03 3.42
CA GLY A 18 23.10 3.33 4.74
C GLY A 18 23.23 2.17 5.73
N GLU A 19 23.09 2.51 7.01
CA GLU A 19 22.99 1.54 8.10
C GLU A 19 21.71 0.70 7.98
N PRO A 20 21.61 -0.49 8.63
CA PRO A 20 20.45 -1.38 8.48
C PRO A 20 19.09 -0.70 8.69
N SER A 21 18.96 0.15 9.71
CA SER A 21 17.72 0.89 9.97
C SER A 21 17.40 1.91 8.87
N GLN A 22 18.41 2.52 8.24
CA GLN A 22 18.20 3.46 7.13
C GLN A 22 17.75 2.71 5.88
N LYS A 23 18.33 1.52 5.62
CA LYS A 23 17.92 0.64 4.53
C LYS A 23 16.45 0.24 4.67
N GLU A 24 16.05 -0.30 5.83
CA GLU A 24 14.66 -0.71 6.09
C GLU A 24 13.66 0.45 5.91
N LYS A 25 13.98 1.63 6.45
CA LYS A 25 13.14 2.83 6.28
C LYS A 25 13.09 3.29 4.83
N SER A 26 14.20 3.21 4.11
CA SER A 26 14.27 3.62 2.71
C SER A 26 13.43 2.69 1.83
N GLU A 27 13.50 1.38 2.03
CA GLU A 27 12.65 0.39 1.34
C GLU A 27 11.15 0.65 1.61
N ALA A 28 10.79 0.95 2.86
CA ALA A 28 9.43 1.30 3.23
C ALA A 28 8.94 2.57 2.51
N TRP A 29 9.75 3.64 2.49
CA TRP A 29 9.39 4.89 1.80
C TRP A 29 9.38 4.76 0.28
N MET A 30 10.32 4.02 -0.32
CA MET A 30 10.33 3.76 -1.76
C MET A 30 9.09 3.01 -2.20
N THR A 31 8.72 1.97 -1.43
CA THR A 31 7.47 1.23 -1.66
C THR A 31 6.26 2.15 -1.52
N ALA A 32 6.22 2.95 -0.45
CA ALA A 32 5.12 3.86 -0.18
C ALA A 32 4.90 4.91 -1.29
N ILE A 33 5.97 5.47 -1.85
CA ILE A 33 5.93 6.44 -2.94
C ILE A 33 5.59 5.74 -4.26
N GLY A 34 6.24 4.61 -4.55
CA GLY A 34 5.99 3.83 -5.76
C GLY A 34 4.54 3.35 -5.89
N LEU A 35 3.89 2.99 -4.78
CA LEU A 35 2.47 2.62 -4.77
C LEU A 35 1.53 3.79 -5.14
N GLN A 36 1.94 5.05 -4.93
CA GLN A 36 1.16 6.20 -5.41
C GLN A 36 1.29 6.34 -6.93
N ASP A 37 2.50 6.17 -7.47
CA ASP A 37 2.76 6.24 -8.91
C ASP A 37 1.96 5.18 -9.69
N VAL A 38 1.75 3.98 -9.12
CA VAL A 38 0.94 2.90 -9.71
C VAL A 38 -0.51 3.34 -9.93
N ASP A 39 -1.08 4.10 -8.99
CA ASP A 39 -2.44 4.66 -9.10
C ASP A 39 -2.46 6.01 -9.85
N GLY A 40 -1.32 6.41 -10.45
CA GLY A 40 -1.18 7.65 -11.22
C GLY A 40 -1.18 8.92 -10.36
N LEU A 41 -1.00 8.78 -9.04
CA LEU A 41 -0.87 9.89 -8.11
C LEU A 41 0.58 10.37 -8.07
N GLN A 42 0.77 11.67 -7.81
CA GLN A 42 2.09 12.27 -7.69
C GLN A 42 2.30 12.81 -6.30
N THR A 43 3.40 12.39 -5.67
CA THR A 43 3.85 12.88 -4.37
C THR A 43 4.55 14.22 -4.49
N SER A 44 4.57 14.99 -3.40
CA SER A 44 5.20 16.29 -3.37
C SER A 44 6.71 16.20 -3.06
N PRO A 45 7.49 17.24 -3.44
CA PRO A 45 8.87 17.38 -2.95
C PRO A 45 8.96 17.45 -1.41
N TYR A 46 7.91 17.96 -0.75
CA TYR A 46 7.85 18.06 0.71
C TYR A 46 7.76 16.68 1.38
N LEU A 47 7.06 15.73 0.76
CA LEU A 47 7.08 14.33 1.18
C LEU A 47 8.48 13.74 1.10
N LEU A 48 9.19 13.96 -0.01
CA LEU A 48 10.53 13.40 -0.19
C LEU A 48 11.52 13.92 0.86
N ASP A 49 11.49 15.23 1.17
CA ASP A 49 12.30 15.79 2.25
C ASP A 49 11.92 15.21 3.62
N THR A 50 10.62 15.06 3.87
CA THR A 50 10.11 14.44 5.11
C THR A 50 10.59 12.99 5.24
N ALA A 51 10.54 12.21 4.15
CA ALA A 51 11.02 10.84 4.10
C ALA A 51 12.51 10.74 4.41
N LYS A 52 13.35 11.58 3.78
CA LYS A 52 14.79 11.64 4.06
C LYS A 52 15.09 11.96 5.53
N ASN A 53 14.39 12.94 6.11
CA ASN A 53 14.54 13.25 7.53
C ASN A 53 14.16 12.08 8.44
N HIS A 54 13.13 11.29 8.09
CA HIS A 54 12.76 10.09 8.84
C HIS A 54 13.80 8.96 8.69
N ILE A 55 14.28 8.72 7.46
CA ILE A 55 15.32 7.73 7.15
C ILE A 55 16.58 8.02 7.96
N GLU A 56 17.02 9.28 7.95
CA GLU A 56 18.22 9.76 8.66
C GLU A 56 18.04 9.83 10.19
N GLY A 57 16.83 9.57 10.70
CA GLY A 57 16.54 9.57 12.15
C GLY A 57 16.44 10.97 12.76
N LYS A 58 16.33 12.03 11.94
CA LYS A 58 16.12 13.41 12.39
C LYS A 58 14.71 13.64 12.94
N ILE A 59 13.76 12.83 12.48
CA ILE A 59 12.39 12.78 12.97
C ILE A 59 11.91 11.34 13.11
N SER A 60 10.94 11.13 13.99
CA SER A 60 10.13 9.92 14.08
C SER A 60 9.07 9.86 12.97
N ILE A 61 8.49 8.67 12.76
CA ILE A 61 7.36 8.50 11.83
C ILE A 61 6.12 9.30 12.28
N ASP A 62 5.90 9.46 13.59
CA ASP A 62 4.83 10.29 14.14
C ASP A 62 5.01 11.77 13.78
N GLU A 63 6.24 12.26 13.88
CA GLU A 63 6.57 13.63 13.48
C GLU A 63 6.47 13.84 11.98
N ALA A 64 6.85 12.83 11.18
CA ALA A 64 6.69 12.86 9.73
C ALA A 64 5.22 13.03 9.32
N GLU A 65 4.32 12.21 9.86
CA GLU A 65 2.88 12.33 9.60
C GLU A 65 2.30 13.66 10.08
N LYS A 66 2.71 14.12 11.27
CA LYS A 66 2.27 15.43 11.80
C LYS A 66 2.71 16.59 10.92
N ARG A 67 3.93 16.55 10.38
CA ARG A 67 4.45 17.56 9.44
C ARG A 67 3.61 17.62 8.16
N LEU A 68 3.33 16.46 7.56
CA LEU A 68 2.51 16.36 6.35
C LEU A 68 1.08 16.86 6.60
N PHE A 69 0.47 16.46 7.71
CA PHE A 69 -0.85 16.94 8.08
C PHE A 69 -0.88 18.47 8.23
N SER A 70 0.08 19.04 8.96
CA SER A 70 0.16 20.49 9.19
C SER A 70 0.40 21.26 7.88
N TYR A 71 1.27 20.74 7.00
CA TYR A 71 1.56 21.33 5.70
C TYR A 71 0.31 21.54 4.83
N TYR A 72 -0.63 20.60 4.89
CA TYR A 72 -1.87 20.66 4.10
C TYR A 72 -3.02 21.40 4.80
N GLU A 73 -3.05 21.47 6.13
CA GLU A 73 -4.06 22.25 6.88
C GLU A 73 -3.85 23.76 6.74
N GLU A 74 -2.60 24.23 6.67
CA GLU A 74 -2.28 25.65 6.52
C GLU A 74 -2.66 26.21 5.13
N ARG A 75 -2.79 25.34 4.13
CA ARG A 75 -3.15 25.67 2.74
C ARG A 75 -4.66 25.54 2.52
N LYS A 76 -5.40 26.60 2.88
CA LYS A 76 -6.88 26.62 2.97
C LYS A 76 -7.64 26.71 1.63
N GLU A 77 -6.98 26.99 0.52
CA GLU A 77 -7.58 26.96 -0.83
C GLU A 77 -6.95 25.83 -1.62
N ARG A 78 -7.74 24.80 -1.97
CA ARG A 78 -7.23 23.60 -2.67
C ARG A 78 -7.93 23.37 -3.98
N ASN A 79 -7.14 23.16 -5.03
CA ASN A 79 -7.64 22.62 -6.30
C ASN A 79 -7.57 21.08 -6.30
N GLN A 80 -8.19 20.43 -7.29
CA GLN A 80 -8.22 18.95 -7.35
C GLN A 80 -6.84 18.29 -7.47
N ILE A 81 -5.85 18.97 -8.07
CA ILE A 81 -4.49 18.43 -8.20
C ILE A 81 -3.82 18.42 -6.83
N GLU A 82 -3.96 19.49 -6.05
CA GLU A 82 -3.44 19.56 -4.68
C GLU A 82 -4.08 18.54 -3.75
N GLU A 83 -5.38 18.23 -3.92
CA GLU A 83 -6.04 17.21 -3.12
C GLU A 83 -5.50 15.80 -3.41
N LYS A 84 -5.23 15.48 -4.68
CA LYS A 84 -4.61 14.21 -5.07
C LYS A 84 -3.17 14.07 -4.58
N THR A 85 -2.39 15.15 -4.63
CA THR A 85 -1.02 15.16 -4.07
C THR A 85 -1.04 15.08 -2.55
N ARG A 86 -2.01 15.73 -1.88
CA ARG A 86 -2.25 15.58 -0.44
C ARG A 86 -2.55 14.14 -0.06
N GLU A 87 -3.46 13.49 -0.78
CA GLU A 87 -3.76 12.08 -0.60
C GLU A 87 -2.50 11.23 -0.75
N ALA A 88 -1.76 11.39 -1.85
CA ALA A 88 -0.53 10.65 -2.12
C ALA A 88 0.48 10.75 -0.96
N ASP A 89 0.73 11.97 -0.49
CA ASP A 89 1.69 12.23 0.58
C ASP A 89 1.26 11.62 1.93
N ILE A 90 0.00 11.84 2.32
CA ILE A 90 -0.53 11.31 3.58
C ILE A 90 -0.53 9.78 3.53
N VAL A 91 -1.01 9.19 2.44
CA VAL A 91 -1.09 7.73 2.31
C VAL A 91 0.32 7.12 2.25
N SER A 92 1.29 7.73 1.55
CA SER A 92 2.68 7.27 1.57
C SER A 92 3.25 7.22 2.98
N SER A 93 3.05 8.25 3.81
CA SER A 93 3.55 8.23 5.19
C SER A 93 2.94 7.11 6.03
N ARG A 94 1.65 6.82 5.83
CA ARG A 94 0.94 5.72 6.51
C ARG A 94 1.38 4.35 6.02
N ILE A 95 1.67 4.19 4.73
CA ILE A 95 2.27 2.97 4.18
C ILE A 95 3.64 2.76 4.84
N ALA A 96 4.50 3.78 4.85
CA ALA A 96 5.84 3.68 5.45
C ALA A 96 5.77 3.30 6.94
N ARG A 97 4.82 3.88 7.69
CA ARG A 97 4.53 3.48 9.08
C ARG A 97 4.15 2.01 9.17
N LEU A 98 3.16 1.57 8.41
CA LEU A 98 2.63 0.19 8.45
C LEU A 98 3.70 -0.84 8.09
N LEU A 99 4.56 -0.54 7.12
CA LEU A 99 5.65 -1.43 6.73
C LEU A 99 6.76 -1.49 7.79
N GLY A 100 6.98 -0.42 8.56
CA GLY A 100 7.89 -0.40 9.70
C GLY A 100 7.37 -1.12 10.96
N GLU A 101 6.09 -1.46 11.03
CA GLU A 101 5.50 -2.17 12.17
C GLU A 101 5.77 -3.68 12.15
N LYS A 102 6.21 -4.24 13.29
CA LYS A 102 6.46 -5.67 13.43
C LYS A 102 5.19 -6.51 13.60
N SER A 103 4.12 -5.92 14.11
CA SER A 103 2.85 -6.63 14.33
C SER A 103 2.10 -6.83 13.01
N PHE A 104 1.61 -8.04 12.81
CA PHE A 104 0.72 -8.39 11.71
C PHE A 104 -0.12 -9.61 12.10
N ASN A 105 -1.38 -9.63 11.69
CA ASN A 105 -2.26 -10.79 11.86
C ASN A 105 -2.88 -11.16 10.52
N PHE A 106 -2.60 -12.36 10.02
CA PHE A 106 -3.16 -12.82 8.75
C PHE A 106 -4.67 -13.05 8.87
N SER A 107 -5.48 -12.10 8.38
CA SER A 107 -6.95 -12.17 8.38
C SER A 107 -7.57 -11.11 7.45
N SER A 108 -8.79 -11.37 6.98
CA SER A 108 -9.56 -10.40 6.19
C SER A 108 -9.89 -9.13 6.98
N VAL A 109 -10.01 -9.25 8.30
CA VAL A 109 -10.20 -8.10 9.22
C VAL A 109 -8.96 -7.22 9.27
N GLU A 110 -7.76 -7.80 9.30
CA GLU A 110 -6.52 -7.03 9.22
C GLU A 110 -6.41 -6.28 7.90
N TRP A 111 -6.79 -6.91 6.78
CA TRP A 111 -6.79 -6.23 5.48
C TRP A 111 -7.74 -5.01 5.45
N ILE A 112 -8.94 -5.13 6.01
CA ILE A 112 -9.86 -3.99 6.22
C ILE A 112 -9.24 -2.94 7.16
N GLY A 113 -8.56 -3.39 8.21
CA GLY A 113 -7.86 -2.54 9.18
C GLY A 113 -6.75 -1.72 8.52
N ILE A 114 -5.92 -2.34 7.69
CA ILE A 114 -4.90 -1.68 6.88
C ILE A 114 -5.54 -0.61 6.00
N HIS A 115 -6.58 -0.95 5.25
CA HIS A 115 -7.27 0.03 4.41
C HIS A 115 -7.78 1.22 5.22
N ARG A 116 -8.42 0.99 6.37
CA ARG A 116 -8.86 2.09 7.25
C ARG A 116 -7.68 2.97 7.67
N ARG A 117 -6.59 2.37 8.16
CA ARG A 117 -5.42 3.09 8.65
C ARG A 117 -4.73 3.91 7.55
N LEU A 118 -4.74 3.41 6.31
CA LEU A 118 -4.22 4.13 5.15
C LEU A 118 -5.07 5.35 4.80
N PHE A 119 -6.40 5.24 4.84
CA PHE A 119 -7.27 6.23 4.21
C PHE A 119 -8.18 7.02 5.14
N GLU A 120 -8.16 6.79 6.45
CA GLU A 120 -8.99 7.54 7.41
C GLU A 120 -8.72 9.05 7.32
N GLY A 121 -9.76 9.85 7.10
CA GLY A 121 -9.62 11.30 6.87
C GLY A 121 -9.06 11.71 5.49
N VAL A 122 -8.88 10.74 4.58
CA VAL A 122 -8.48 10.93 3.18
C VAL A 122 -9.61 10.49 2.26
N LEU A 123 -10.09 9.25 2.42
CA LEU A 123 -11.26 8.72 1.72
C LEU A 123 -12.47 8.67 2.66
N LYS A 124 -13.64 9.03 2.13
CA LYS A 124 -14.91 9.01 2.89
C LYS A 124 -15.26 7.61 3.40
N GLU A 125 -14.98 6.58 2.59
CA GLU A 125 -15.36 5.19 2.87
C GLU A 125 -14.18 4.35 3.37
N ALA A 126 -13.21 4.98 4.06
CA ALA A 126 -12.03 4.31 4.59
C ALA A 126 -12.41 3.12 5.50
N GLY A 127 -12.01 1.92 5.09
CA GLY A 127 -12.23 0.68 5.83
C GLY A 127 -13.62 0.06 5.62
N LYS A 128 -14.40 0.58 4.66
CA LYS A 128 -15.71 0.05 4.33
C LYS A 128 -15.66 -0.79 3.06
N ILE A 129 -16.33 -1.94 3.14
CA ILE A 129 -16.58 -2.79 1.98
C ILE A 129 -17.66 -2.12 1.13
N ARG A 130 -17.48 -2.13 -0.19
CA ARG A 130 -18.44 -1.58 -1.15
C ARG A 130 -19.77 -2.32 -1.11
N ASP A 131 -20.83 -1.58 -1.37
CA ASP A 131 -22.23 -2.03 -1.40
C ASP A 131 -22.84 -1.97 -2.80
N TYR A 132 -22.00 -1.84 -3.83
CA TYR A 132 -22.41 -1.91 -5.23
C TYR A 132 -21.37 -2.64 -6.10
N ASN A 133 -21.81 -3.12 -7.27
CA ASN A 133 -20.94 -3.79 -8.23
C ASN A 133 -20.14 -2.77 -9.05
N ILE A 134 -18.88 -3.09 -9.27
CA ILE A 134 -17.96 -2.27 -10.08
C ILE A 134 -17.59 -3.00 -11.36
N SER A 135 -17.31 -2.23 -12.40
CA SER A 135 -16.65 -2.68 -13.62
C SER A 135 -15.52 -1.72 -13.94
N LYS A 136 -14.29 -2.21 -13.97
CA LYS A 136 -13.12 -1.44 -14.42
C LYS A 136 -12.57 -2.04 -15.70
N ARG A 137 -12.15 -1.16 -16.60
CA ARG A 137 -11.35 -1.54 -17.76
C ARG A 137 -9.90 -1.53 -17.32
N GLU A 138 -9.33 -2.71 -17.18
CA GLU A 138 -7.94 -2.86 -16.75
C GLU A 138 -7.02 -2.93 -17.97
N TRP A 139 -6.00 -2.08 -18.00
CA TRP A 139 -5.08 -1.96 -19.12
C TRP A 139 -4.27 -3.25 -19.33
N VAL A 140 -4.00 -3.99 -18.26
CA VAL A 140 -3.31 -5.29 -18.30
C VAL A 140 -4.14 -6.36 -19.01
N LEU A 141 -5.46 -6.19 -19.10
CA LEU A 141 -6.36 -7.08 -19.82
C LEU A 141 -6.67 -6.63 -21.26
N LYS A 142 -5.84 -5.76 -21.85
CA LYS A 142 -6.01 -5.28 -23.24
C LYS A 142 -7.42 -4.71 -23.53
N GLY A 143 -8.09 -4.16 -22.52
CA GLY A 143 -9.43 -3.57 -22.65
C GLY A 143 -10.61 -4.49 -22.29
N GLU A 144 -10.37 -5.75 -21.93
CA GLU A 144 -11.39 -6.62 -21.35
C GLU A 144 -11.76 -6.15 -19.93
N SER A 145 -13.02 -6.35 -19.54
CA SER A 145 -13.51 -5.92 -18.22
C SER A 145 -13.20 -7.00 -17.18
N VAL A 146 -12.55 -6.64 -16.06
CA VAL A 146 -12.45 -7.58 -14.93
C VAL A 146 -13.85 -7.73 -14.32
N VAL A 147 -14.31 -8.98 -14.23
CA VAL A 147 -15.46 -9.31 -13.39
C VAL A 147 -14.96 -9.44 -11.96
N TYR A 148 -15.28 -8.43 -11.15
CA TYR A 148 -15.02 -8.44 -9.71
C TYR A 148 -16.16 -9.16 -8.96
N SER A 149 -15.91 -9.55 -7.72
CA SER A 149 -16.93 -10.19 -6.87
C SER A 149 -18.20 -9.35 -6.76
N SER A 150 -19.37 -10.00 -6.78
CA SER A 150 -20.63 -9.32 -6.45
C SER A 150 -20.52 -8.70 -5.07
N TYR A 151 -20.98 -7.46 -4.88
CA TYR A 151 -20.90 -6.77 -3.59
C TYR A 151 -21.58 -7.55 -2.47
N THR A 152 -22.62 -8.33 -2.81
CA THR A 152 -23.36 -9.20 -1.90
C THR A 152 -22.51 -10.32 -1.31
N ASN A 153 -21.45 -10.74 -2.02
CA ASN A 153 -20.66 -11.92 -1.69
C ASN A 153 -19.25 -11.58 -1.19
N ILE A 154 -18.85 -10.29 -1.21
CA ILE A 154 -17.47 -9.88 -0.87
C ILE A 154 -17.01 -10.48 0.46
N ARG A 155 -17.82 -10.37 1.52
CA ARG A 155 -17.44 -10.86 2.85
C ARG A 155 -17.21 -12.36 2.87
N GLU A 156 -18.13 -13.11 2.27
CA GLU A 156 -18.04 -14.57 2.20
C GLU A 156 -16.84 -15.01 1.36
N THR A 157 -16.58 -14.35 0.22
CA THR A 157 -15.39 -14.63 -0.60
C THR A 157 -14.09 -14.33 0.16
N MET A 158 -14.00 -13.19 0.86
CA MET A 158 -12.84 -12.87 1.69
C MET A 158 -12.62 -13.91 2.79
N GLU A 159 -13.68 -14.33 3.48
CA GLU A 159 -13.57 -15.34 4.53
C GLU A 159 -13.13 -16.68 3.97
N TYR A 160 -13.70 -17.10 2.83
CA TYR A 160 -13.30 -18.32 2.15
C TYR A 160 -11.82 -18.30 1.76
N ASP A 161 -11.38 -17.29 0.99
CA ASP A 161 -10.00 -17.23 0.47
C ASP A 161 -8.95 -17.18 1.59
N PHE A 162 -9.20 -16.39 2.64
CA PHE A 162 -8.29 -16.30 3.78
C PHE A 162 -8.27 -17.58 4.63
N ASN A 163 -9.40 -18.27 4.79
CA ASN A 163 -9.43 -19.55 5.49
C ASN A 163 -8.72 -20.65 4.69
N THR A 164 -8.88 -20.67 3.37
CA THR A 164 -8.16 -21.58 2.48
C THR A 164 -6.65 -21.34 2.56
N GLU A 165 -6.21 -20.09 2.47
CA GLU A 165 -4.79 -19.74 2.58
C GLU A 165 -4.21 -20.12 3.95
N LYS A 166 -4.93 -19.87 5.04
CA LYS A 166 -4.50 -20.22 6.39
C LYS A 166 -4.30 -21.72 6.60
N GLN A 167 -5.01 -22.56 5.83
CA GLN A 167 -4.88 -24.01 5.86
C GLN A 167 -3.79 -24.55 4.93
N PHE A 168 -3.24 -23.71 4.05
CA PHE A 168 -2.22 -24.10 3.10
C PHE A 168 -0.87 -24.36 3.82
N SER A 169 -0.22 -25.47 3.45
CA SER A 169 1.09 -25.83 3.98
C SER A 169 2.17 -25.59 2.96
N TYR A 170 3.09 -24.69 3.28
CA TYR A 170 4.29 -24.39 2.48
C TYR A 170 5.41 -25.44 2.63
N ASN A 171 5.28 -26.38 3.57
CA ASN A 171 6.32 -27.36 3.88
C ASN A 171 6.62 -28.27 2.68
N GLY A 172 7.91 -28.37 2.32
CA GLY A 172 8.40 -29.27 1.28
C GLY A 172 8.18 -28.77 -0.16
N LEU A 173 7.62 -27.57 -0.33
CA LEU A 173 7.47 -26.95 -1.65
C LEU A 173 8.78 -26.29 -2.10
N SER A 174 9.02 -26.34 -3.41
CA SER A 174 10.05 -25.55 -4.07
C SER A 174 9.70 -24.07 -4.10
N MET A 175 10.71 -23.21 -4.29
CA MET A 175 10.49 -21.76 -4.39
C MET A 175 9.53 -21.38 -5.52
N GLU A 176 9.57 -22.10 -6.64
CA GLU A 176 8.68 -21.87 -7.79
C GLU A 176 7.21 -22.18 -7.43
N GLU A 177 6.95 -23.29 -6.73
CA GLU A 177 5.61 -23.65 -6.26
C GLU A 177 5.08 -22.62 -5.26
N ILE A 178 5.92 -22.15 -4.35
CA ILE A 178 5.56 -21.13 -3.37
C ILE A 178 5.20 -19.80 -4.07
N ILE A 179 6.02 -19.35 -5.02
CA ILE A 179 5.76 -18.13 -5.81
C ILE A 179 4.46 -18.29 -6.60
N GLY A 180 4.24 -19.44 -7.25
CA GLY A 180 3.03 -19.72 -8.01
C GLY A 180 1.77 -19.64 -7.14
N HIS A 181 1.81 -20.25 -5.94
CA HIS A 181 0.71 -20.22 -4.98
C HIS A 181 0.44 -18.82 -4.45
N LEU A 182 1.46 -18.10 -3.99
CA LEU A 182 1.32 -16.73 -3.47
C LEU A 182 0.84 -15.75 -4.54
N SER A 183 1.29 -15.93 -5.79
CA SER A 183 0.82 -15.14 -6.93
C SER A 183 -0.68 -15.37 -7.17
N LYS A 184 -1.12 -16.63 -7.09
CA LYS A 184 -2.54 -16.99 -7.20
C LYS A 184 -3.36 -16.38 -6.08
N PHE A 185 -2.94 -16.52 -4.83
CA PHE A 185 -3.60 -15.92 -3.68
C PHE A 185 -3.71 -14.39 -3.81
N THR A 186 -2.62 -13.73 -4.25
CA THR A 186 -2.62 -12.28 -4.50
C THR A 186 -3.64 -11.89 -5.57
N CYS A 187 -3.71 -12.65 -6.67
CA CYS A 187 -4.69 -12.41 -7.74
C CYS A 187 -6.12 -12.58 -7.23
N ASP A 188 -6.38 -13.63 -6.44
CA ASP A 188 -7.70 -13.95 -5.90
C ASP A 188 -8.21 -12.81 -5.01
N ILE A 189 -7.43 -12.40 -4.01
CA ILE A 189 -7.85 -11.30 -3.13
C ILE A 189 -7.94 -9.96 -3.87
N TRP A 190 -7.09 -9.72 -4.88
CA TRP A 190 -7.19 -8.52 -5.71
C TRP A 190 -8.47 -8.49 -6.55
N GLN A 191 -8.92 -9.65 -7.05
CA GLN A 191 -10.15 -9.79 -7.83
C GLN A 191 -11.42 -9.64 -6.99
N ILE A 192 -11.36 -9.83 -5.66
CA ILE A 192 -12.48 -9.47 -4.76
C ILE A 192 -12.78 -7.96 -4.88
N HIS A 193 -11.71 -7.15 -4.91
CA HIS A 193 -11.76 -5.69 -4.99
C HIS A 193 -12.78 -5.09 -4.01
N PRO A 194 -12.63 -5.33 -2.70
CA PRO A 194 -13.69 -5.14 -1.72
C PRO A 194 -13.98 -3.68 -1.38
N PHE A 195 -13.05 -2.76 -1.63
CA PHE A 195 -13.18 -1.36 -1.24
C PHE A 195 -13.65 -0.49 -2.40
N TYR A 196 -14.21 0.68 -2.09
CA TYR A 196 -14.64 1.67 -3.09
C TYR A 196 -13.45 2.20 -3.91
N GLU A 197 -12.36 2.53 -3.22
CA GLU A 197 -11.08 3.04 -3.75
C GLU A 197 -9.93 2.49 -2.90
N GLY A 198 -8.67 2.65 -3.30
CA GLY A 198 -7.53 2.23 -2.46
C GLY A 198 -7.22 0.72 -2.40
N ASN A 199 -7.85 -0.10 -3.26
CA ASN A 199 -7.65 -1.56 -3.28
C ASN A 199 -6.19 -1.94 -3.54
N THR A 200 -5.54 -1.36 -4.55
CA THR A 200 -4.14 -1.65 -4.92
C THR A 200 -3.20 -1.48 -3.72
N GLN A 201 -3.29 -0.33 -3.05
CA GLN A 201 -2.42 0.04 -1.95
C GLN A 201 -2.68 -0.83 -0.71
N ALA A 202 -3.94 -1.04 -0.34
CA ALA A 202 -4.29 -1.91 0.78
C ALA A 202 -3.86 -3.37 0.55
N THR A 203 -4.07 -3.91 -0.65
CA THR A 203 -3.64 -5.27 -1.02
C THR A 203 -2.12 -5.39 -1.03
N ALA A 204 -1.40 -4.42 -1.60
CA ALA A 204 0.06 -4.45 -1.63
C ALA A 204 0.66 -4.43 -0.22
N VAL A 205 0.20 -3.52 0.64
CA VAL A 205 0.67 -3.45 2.03
C VAL A 205 0.35 -4.73 2.79
N PHE A 206 -0.87 -5.28 2.64
CA PHE A 206 -1.23 -6.55 3.25
C PHE A 206 -0.31 -7.69 2.79
N MET A 207 -0.09 -7.82 1.48
CA MET A 207 0.75 -8.88 0.92
C MET A 207 2.20 -8.75 1.35
N ILE A 208 2.78 -7.54 1.34
CA ILE A 208 4.16 -7.33 1.82
C ILE A 208 4.28 -7.78 3.28
N LYS A 209 3.33 -7.37 4.14
CA LYS A 209 3.36 -7.78 5.55
C LYS A 209 3.18 -9.30 5.71
N TYR A 210 2.31 -9.92 4.91
CA TYR A 210 2.12 -11.37 4.94
C TYR A 210 3.38 -12.11 4.50
N LEU A 211 3.99 -11.72 3.38
CA LEU A 211 5.22 -12.31 2.85
C LEU A 211 6.38 -12.21 3.86
N ASN A 212 6.49 -11.08 4.56
CA ASN A 212 7.48 -10.93 5.63
C ASN A 212 7.29 -11.95 6.76
N THR A 213 6.04 -12.34 7.09
CA THR A 213 5.79 -13.40 8.10
C THR A 213 6.21 -14.79 7.64
N LEU A 214 6.31 -15.01 6.32
CA LEU A 214 6.81 -16.24 5.73
C LEU A 214 8.33 -16.21 5.52
N GLY A 215 9.00 -15.08 5.83
CA GLY A 215 10.45 -14.92 5.72
C GLY A 215 10.95 -14.40 4.37
N PHE A 216 10.06 -13.91 3.50
CA PHE A 216 10.44 -13.23 2.26
C PHE A 216 10.82 -11.76 2.53
N GLN A 217 11.80 -11.24 1.76
CA GLN A 217 12.26 -9.86 1.77
C GLN A 217 12.62 -9.41 0.36
#